data_AF-A0A0B1TED2-F1
#
_entry.id   AF-A0A0B1TED2-F1
#
_cell.length_a   1.000
_cell.length_b   1.000
_cell.length_c   1.000
_cell.angle_alpha   90.00
_cell.angle_beta   90.00
_cell.angle_gamma   90.00
#
_symmetry.space_group_name_H-M   'P 1'
#
loop_
_entity.id
_entity.type
_entity.pdbx_description
1 polymer ?
#
loop_
_entity_poly.entity_id
_entity_poly.type
_entity_poly.pdbx_seq_one_letter_code
_entity_poly.pdbx_strand_id
1 'polypeptide(L)'
;MARSAPQGCGKKALSKDRLYALLDDDRLNVHSDDEVLEIIRAWRDVCDGREKYYAQLLGVVRLAGLSKEKANKLAAENLINNLSKKPVRPPRDQVKREWKPLCDLSLIHPIAYHGAVVLNDELYVIGGTDGENHYSTVMKMNKFGEWTEVAPMDMNQMRSDAAAASAGGKLYVSGGFNGNEVRTASIFVGATR
;
A
#
# COMPACT_ATOMS: atom_id res chain seq x y z
N MET A 1 52.06 3.62 4.52
CA MET A 1 50.83 3.84 5.31
C MET A 1 49.66 3.36 4.48
N ALA A 2 49.05 2.25 4.87
CA ALA A 2 47.95 1.61 4.16
C ALA A 2 46.67 2.44 4.32
N ARG A 3 46.00 2.77 3.22
CA ARG A 3 44.64 3.31 3.24
C ARG A 3 43.72 2.17 3.63
N SER A 4 43.00 2.32 4.74
CA SER A 4 41.98 1.39 5.22
C SER A 4 40.90 1.17 4.15
N ALA A 5 40.54 -0.09 3.91
CA ALA A 5 39.45 -0.47 3.02
C ALA A 5 38.10 0.09 3.50
N PRO A 6 37.18 0.48 2.60
CA PRO A 6 35.86 0.95 2.99
C PRO A 6 35.07 -0.20 3.63
N GLN A 7 34.47 0.08 4.78
CA GLN A 7 33.63 -0.85 5.53
C GLN A 7 32.49 -1.34 4.61
N GLY A 8 32.41 -2.66 4.45
CA GLY A 8 31.49 -3.30 3.51
C GLY A 8 30.03 -2.94 3.75
N CYS A 9 29.37 -2.48 2.68
CA CYS A 9 27.93 -2.35 2.54
C CYS A 9 27.24 -3.62 3.10
N GLY A 10 26.64 -3.51 4.28
CA GLY A 10 26.08 -4.67 4.99
C GLY A 10 25.02 -5.41 4.15
N LYS A 11 24.82 -6.70 4.43
CA LYS A 11 23.87 -7.64 3.77
C LYS A 11 22.39 -7.17 3.72
N LYS A 12 22.07 -5.95 4.16
CA LYS A 12 20.73 -5.33 4.18
C LYS A 12 20.49 -4.29 3.08
N ALA A 13 21.50 -3.94 2.29
CA ALA A 13 21.34 -2.91 1.28
C ALA A 13 20.65 -3.46 0.00
N LEU A 14 19.58 -2.80 -0.46
CA LEU A 14 18.84 -3.16 -1.69
C LEU A 14 19.79 -3.29 -2.89
N SER A 15 19.63 -4.35 -3.69
CA SER A 15 20.35 -4.49 -4.96
C SER A 15 19.82 -3.53 -6.01
N LYS A 16 20.61 -3.24 -7.05
CA LYS A 16 20.20 -2.39 -8.18
C LYS A 16 18.91 -2.91 -8.83
N ASP A 17 18.84 -4.21 -9.11
CA ASP A 17 17.72 -4.79 -9.85
C ASP A 17 16.44 -4.80 -9.01
N ARG A 18 16.56 -5.01 -7.69
CA ARG A 18 15.42 -4.94 -6.78
C ARG A 18 14.93 -3.50 -6.61
N LEU A 19 15.85 -2.53 -6.50
CA LEU A 19 15.48 -1.12 -6.48
C LEU A 19 14.80 -0.71 -7.79
N TYR A 20 15.38 -1.11 -8.93
CA TYR A 20 14.81 -0.83 -10.24
C TYR A 20 13.40 -1.41 -10.35
N ALA A 21 13.19 -2.69 -10.00
CA ALA A 21 11.88 -3.33 -10.08
C ALA A 21 10.83 -2.65 -9.17
N LEU A 22 11.23 -2.21 -7.98
CA LEU A 22 10.34 -1.47 -7.08
C LEU A 22 9.97 -0.11 -7.65
N LEU A 23 10.96 0.67 -8.10
CA LEU A 23 10.71 1.99 -8.64
C LEU A 23 9.97 1.92 -9.98
N ASP A 24 10.18 0.90 -10.80
CA ASP A 24 9.50 0.75 -12.10
C ASP A 24 8.03 0.28 -11.97
N ASP A 25 7.59 -0.13 -10.77
CA ASP A 25 6.19 -0.51 -10.49
C ASP A 25 5.34 0.75 -10.23
N ASP A 26 4.34 0.97 -11.08
CA ASP A 26 3.44 2.12 -10.98
C ASP A 26 2.38 1.98 -9.88
N ARG A 27 2.26 0.79 -9.28
CA ARG A 27 1.43 0.57 -8.09
C ARG A 27 2.15 0.98 -6.80
N LEU A 28 3.46 1.23 -6.87
CA LEU A 28 4.19 1.74 -5.73
C LEU A 28 3.71 3.16 -5.44
N ASN A 29 3.29 3.40 -4.20
CA ASN A 29 2.79 4.69 -3.75
C ASN A 29 3.93 5.72 -3.63
N VAL A 30 4.44 6.17 -4.77
CA VAL A 30 5.45 7.24 -4.88
C VAL A 30 4.75 8.49 -5.40
N HIS A 31 4.91 9.60 -4.69
CA HIS A 31 4.08 10.79 -4.90
C HIS A 31 4.53 11.63 -6.10
N SER A 32 5.78 11.46 -6.56
CA SER A 32 6.35 12.20 -7.67
C SER A 32 7.65 11.56 -8.18
N ASP A 33 8.03 11.86 -9.43
CA ASP A 33 9.35 11.51 -9.97
C ASP A 33 10.49 12.26 -9.27
N ASP A 34 10.17 13.38 -8.61
CA ASP A 34 11.06 14.10 -7.72
C ASP A 34 11.52 13.25 -6.53
N GLU A 35 10.60 12.47 -5.94
CA GLU A 35 10.89 11.55 -4.83
C GLU A 35 11.70 10.35 -5.32
N VAL A 36 11.36 9.79 -6.48
CA VAL A 36 12.13 8.71 -7.13
C VAL A 36 13.58 9.13 -7.33
N LEU A 37 13.81 10.35 -7.83
CA LEU A 37 15.16 10.87 -8.07
C LEU A 37 15.97 10.94 -6.76
N GLU A 38 15.35 11.40 -5.68
CA GLU A 38 16.01 11.46 -4.37
C GLU A 38 16.28 10.07 -3.78
N ILE A 39 15.36 9.11 -3.96
CA ILE A 39 15.60 7.72 -3.55
C ILE A 39 16.80 7.12 -4.29
N ILE A 40 16.93 7.37 -5.59
CA ILE A 40 18.06 6.89 -6.39
C ILE A 40 19.37 7.51 -5.90
N ARG A 41 19.38 8.82 -5.62
CA ARG A 41 20.55 9.54 -5.08
C ARG A 41 20.94 9.02 -3.71
N ALA A 42 19.98 8.91 -2.79
CA ALA A 42 20.21 8.34 -1.47
C ALA A 42 20.76 6.91 -1.55
N TRP A 43 20.20 6.07 -2.42
CA TRP A 43 20.69 4.70 -2.61
C TRP A 43 22.13 4.65 -3.16
N ARG A 44 22.46 5.56 -4.09
CA ARG A 44 23.79 5.70 -4.69
C ARG A 44 24.83 6.08 -3.64
N ASP A 45 24.53 7.09 -2.83
CA ASP A 45 25.46 7.68 -1.86
C ASP A 45 25.72 6.76 -0.63
N VAL A 46 24.89 5.72 -0.44
CA VAL A 46 25.02 4.78 0.70
C VAL A 46 26.21 3.82 0.57
N CYS A 47 26.62 3.44 -0.63
CA CYS A 47 27.74 2.50 -0.81
C CYS A 47 28.62 2.84 -2.01
N ASP A 48 29.93 2.85 -1.78
CA ASP A 48 30.94 3.07 -2.82
C ASP A 48 30.76 2.10 -4.00
N GLY A 49 30.93 2.62 -5.21
CA GLY A 49 30.83 1.84 -6.45
C GLY A 49 29.41 1.65 -6.99
N ARG A 50 28.38 2.20 -6.34
CA ARG A 50 27.01 2.28 -6.89
C ARG A 50 26.83 3.33 -7.98
N GLU A 51 27.75 4.29 -8.05
CA GLU A 51 27.78 5.37 -9.06
C GLU A 51 27.63 4.86 -10.49
N LYS A 52 28.24 3.71 -10.81
CA LYS A 52 28.16 3.07 -12.14
C LYS A 52 26.74 2.69 -12.57
N TYR A 53 25.81 2.55 -11.62
CA TYR A 53 24.42 2.18 -11.88
C TYR A 53 23.48 3.39 -11.96
N TYR A 54 23.95 4.57 -11.59
CA TYR A 54 23.12 5.77 -11.50
C TYR A 54 22.42 6.10 -12.81
N ALA A 55 23.16 6.12 -13.93
CA ALA A 55 22.59 6.37 -15.25
C ALA A 55 21.51 5.36 -15.67
N GLN A 56 21.65 4.08 -15.27
CA GLN A 56 20.64 3.05 -15.57
C GLN A 56 19.38 3.24 -14.72
N LEU A 57 19.56 3.54 -13.42
CA LEU A 57 18.46 3.78 -12.49
C LEU A 57 17.69 5.05 -12.83
N LEU A 58 18.37 6.10 -13.31
CA LEU A 58 17.70 7.31 -13.81
C LEU A 58 16.64 6.99 -14.87
N GLY A 59 16.81 5.93 -15.66
CA GLY A 59 15.80 5.50 -16.63
C GLY A 59 14.43 5.09 -16.06
N VAL A 60 14.21 5.09 -14.74
CA VAL A 60 12.87 4.94 -14.11
C VAL A 60 12.22 6.28 -13.75
N VAL A 61 12.98 7.38 -13.80
CA VAL A 61 12.52 8.75 -13.54
C VAL A 61 11.90 9.31 -14.81
N ARG A 62 10.69 9.84 -14.72
CA ARG A 62 10.02 10.48 -15.86
C ARG A 62 10.32 11.96 -15.88
N LEU A 63 10.94 12.44 -16.95
CA LEU A 63 11.27 13.87 -17.13
C LEU A 63 10.05 14.79 -16.94
N ALA A 64 8.89 14.40 -17.47
CA ALA A 64 7.66 15.17 -17.38
C ALA A 64 7.08 15.26 -15.95
N GLY A 65 7.50 14.38 -15.03
CA GLY A 65 7.07 14.39 -13.63
C GLY A 65 8.03 15.11 -12.68
N LEU A 66 9.17 15.61 -13.19
CA LEU A 66 10.14 16.36 -12.37
C LEU A 66 9.75 17.82 -12.22
N SER A 67 10.08 18.40 -11.07
CA SER A 67 10.07 19.85 -10.90
C SER A 67 11.09 20.52 -11.83
N LYS A 68 10.79 21.76 -12.24
CA LYS A 68 11.68 22.56 -13.11
C LYS A 68 13.11 22.64 -12.57
N GLU A 69 13.25 22.80 -11.25
CA GLU A 69 14.53 22.87 -10.57
C GLU A 69 15.35 21.59 -10.76
N LYS A 70 14.77 20.42 -10.47
CA LYS A 70 15.46 19.13 -10.60
C LYS A 70 15.75 18.77 -12.06
N ALA A 71 14.84 19.08 -12.97
CA ALA A 71 15.07 18.89 -14.41
C ALA A 71 16.26 19.73 -14.90
N ASN A 72 16.35 21.01 -14.51
CA ASN A 72 17.47 21.88 -14.86
C ASN A 72 18.80 21.37 -14.29
N LYS A 73 18.80 20.85 -13.05
CA LYS A 73 20.00 20.27 -12.44
C LYS A 73 20.49 19.04 -13.22
N LEU A 74 19.59 18.15 -13.63
CA LEU A 74 19.95 17.00 -14.47
C LEU A 74 20.42 17.42 -15.87
N ALA A 75 19.91 18.53 -16.40
CA ALA A 75 20.40 19.13 -17.65
C ALA A 75 21.85 19.56 -17.54
N ALA A 76 22.19 20.28 -16.46
CA ALA A 76 23.54 20.76 -16.19
C ALA A 76 24.55 19.61 -16.02
N GLU A 77 24.09 18.47 -15.52
CA GLU A 77 24.89 17.24 -15.37
C GLU A 77 25.00 16.40 -16.66
N ASN A 78 24.42 16.85 -17.79
CA ASN A 78 24.31 16.09 -19.06
C ASN A 78 23.60 14.72 -18.93
N LEU A 79 22.76 14.54 -17.91
CA LEU A 79 22.11 13.27 -17.61
C LEU A 79 20.73 13.11 -18.27
N ILE A 80 20.16 14.18 -18.84
CA ILE A 80 18.87 14.15 -19.54
C ILE A 80 18.86 13.16 -20.71
N ASN A 81 19.99 12.99 -21.40
CA ASN A 81 20.12 12.05 -22.52
C ASN A 81 19.92 10.58 -22.12
N ASN A 82 20.05 10.24 -20.84
CA ASN A 82 19.76 8.90 -20.33
C ASN A 82 18.26 8.70 -20.05
N LEU A 83 17.52 9.80 -19.86
CA LEU A 83 16.10 9.81 -19.58
C LEU A 83 15.24 9.81 -20.86
N SER A 84 15.76 10.37 -21.95
CA SER A 84 15.08 10.47 -23.25
C SER A 84 15.04 9.16 -24.06
N LYS A 85 15.71 8.10 -23.59
CA LYS A 85 15.88 6.83 -24.34
C LYS A 85 14.74 5.82 -24.17
N LYS A 86 13.71 6.13 -23.40
CA LYS A 86 12.58 5.23 -23.12
C LYS A 86 11.25 5.81 -23.61
N PRO A 87 10.26 4.95 -23.89
CA PRO A 87 8.92 5.40 -24.26
C PRO A 87 8.39 6.40 -23.23
N VAL A 88 7.78 7.47 -23.72
CA VAL A 88 7.16 8.51 -22.90
C VAL A 88 6.08 7.84 -22.06
N ARG A 89 6.34 7.72 -20.76
CA ARG A 89 5.34 7.31 -19.78
C ARG A 89 4.61 8.56 -19.27
N PRO A 90 3.30 8.48 -18.97
CA PRO A 90 2.64 9.56 -18.25
C PRO A 90 3.43 9.82 -16.95
N PRO A 91 3.56 11.09 -16.49
CA PRO A 91 4.11 11.40 -15.18
C PRO A 91 3.55 10.44 -14.13
N ARG A 92 4.33 10.03 -13.11
CA ARG A 92 3.70 9.33 -11.98
C ARG A 92 2.55 10.19 -11.56
N ASP A 93 1.35 9.59 -11.56
CA ASP A 93 0.13 10.30 -11.23
C ASP A 93 0.48 11.19 -10.06
N GLN A 94 0.33 12.50 -10.24
CA GLN A 94 0.10 13.35 -9.10
C GLN A 94 -1.20 12.80 -8.57
N VAL A 95 -1.15 11.74 -7.76
CA VAL A 95 -2.32 11.04 -7.25
C VAL A 95 -3.02 12.14 -6.49
N LYS A 96 -3.99 12.78 -7.15
CA LYS A 96 -4.83 13.77 -6.52
C LYS A 96 -5.40 12.97 -5.37
N ARG A 97 -5.05 13.40 -4.16
CA ARG A 97 -5.63 12.85 -2.94
C ARG A 97 -7.07 13.34 -2.92
N GLU A 98 -7.86 12.73 -3.77
CA GLU A 98 -9.26 13.00 -3.97
C GLU A 98 -10.01 11.81 -3.40
N TRP A 99 -10.94 12.11 -2.50
CA TRP A 99 -11.89 11.11 -2.06
C TRP A 99 -12.74 10.75 -3.28
N LYS A 100 -12.61 9.51 -3.74
CA LYS A 100 -13.53 8.95 -4.73
C LYS A 100 -14.56 8.13 -3.98
N PRO A 101 -15.86 8.31 -4.27
CA PRO A 101 -16.83 7.31 -3.84
C PRO A 101 -16.41 5.99 -4.50
N LEU A 102 -16.12 4.99 -3.67
CA LEU A 102 -16.17 3.61 -4.12
C LEU A 102 -17.64 3.27 -4.39
N CYS A 103 -17.89 2.28 -5.25
CA CYS A 103 -19.23 1.80 -5.55
C CYS A 103 -20.06 1.74 -4.26
N ASP A 104 -21.34 2.15 -4.36
CA ASP A 104 -22.23 2.13 -3.21
C ASP A 104 -22.07 0.79 -2.53
N LEU A 105 -21.94 0.85 -1.20
CA LEU A 105 -21.44 -0.23 -0.36
C LEU A 105 -22.15 -1.56 -0.65
N SER A 106 -23.36 -1.49 -1.24
CA SER A 106 -24.19 -2.63 -1.65
C SER A 106 -24.30 -3.65 -0.53
N LEU A 107 -24.05 -3.17 0.70
CA LEU A 107 -24.27 -3.88 1.93
C LEU A 107 -25.77 -4.05 1.98
N ILE A 108 -26.18 -5.24 2.43
CA ILE A 108 -27.59 -5.61 2.48
C ILE A 108 -28.40 -4.56 3.27
N HIS A 109 -27.77 -3.88 4.24
CA HIS A 109 -28.33 -2.77 5.01
C HIS A 109 -27.30 -1.65 5.24
N PRO A 110 -27.72 -0.38 5.34
CA PRO A 110 -26.89 0.69 5.89
C PRO A 110 -26.51 0.37 7.33
N ILE A 111 -25.21 0.36 7.65
CA ILE A 111 -24.71 -0.02 8.97
C ILE A 111 -23.72 1.01 9.52
N ALA A 112 -23.75 1.18 10.84
CA ALA A 112 -22.80 1.92 11.64
C ALA A 112 -22.11 1.01 12.66
N TYR A 113 -21.04 1.50 13.29
CA TYR A 113 -20.32 0.83 14.38
C TYR A 113 -19.84 -0.60 14.03
N HIS A 114 -19.57 -0.85 12.75
CA HIS A 114 -19.05 -2.13 12.28
C HIS A 114 -17.53 -2.23 12.51
N GLY A 115 -17.02 -3.46 12.61
CA GLY A 115 -15.59 -3.71 12.52
C GLY A 115 -15.12 -3.65 11.07
N ALA A 116 -13.93 -3.10 10.81
CA ALA A 116 -13.33 -3.08 9.48
C ALA A 116 -11.87 -3.53 9.54
N VAL A 117 -11.44 -4.35 8.57
CA VAL A 117 -10.07 -4.90 8.55
C VAL A 117 -9.67 -5.35 7.15
N VAL A 118 -8.38 -5.23 6.82
CA VAL A 118 -7.82 -5.77 5.57
C VAL A 118 -7.18 -7.14 5.84
N LEU A 119 -7.53 -8.12 5.02
CA LEU A 119 -6.93 -9.46 5.02
C LEU A 119 -6.70 -9.90 3.57
N ASN A 120 -5.47 -10.27 3.21
CA ASN A 120 -5.09 -10.73 1.87
C ASN A 120 -5.50 -9.75 0.74
N ASP A 121 -5.26 -8.46 0.94
CA ASP A 121 -5.62 -7.36 0.00
C ASP A 121 -7.12 -7.23 -0.29
N GLU A 122 -7.97 -7.84 0.52
CA GLU A 122 -9.43 -7.65 0.51
C GLU A 122 -9.86 -6.91 1.79
N LEU A 123 -10.81 -5.99 1.66
CA LEU A 123 -11.38 -5.25 2.79
C LEU A 123 -12.59 -6.04 3.34
N TYR A 124 -12.63 -6.25 4.65
CA TYR A 124 -13.73 -6.90 5.34
C TYR A 124 -14.46 -5.91 6.23
N VAL A 125 -15.79 -5.97 6.20
CA VAL A 125 -16.72 -5.25 7.07
C VAL A 125 -17.51 -6.28 7.87
N ILE A 126 -17.52 -6.14 9.20
CA ILE A 126 -17.95 -7.18 10.15
C ILE A 126 -19.02 -6.61 11.09
N GLY A 127 -20.19 -7.23 11.08
CA GLY A 127 -21.30 -6.88 11.96
C GLY A 127 -21.76 -5.43 11.79
N GLY A 128 -21.99 -4.74 12.91
CA GLY A 128 -22.54 -3.40 12.96
C GLY A 128 -24.03 -3.38 13.29
N THR A 129 -24.63 -2.19 13.18
CA THR A 129 -26.05 -1.97 13.47
C THR A 129 -26.64 -0.93 12.52
N ASP A 130 -27.92 -1.07 12.18
CA ASP A 130 -28.71 -0.06 11.46
C ASP A 130 -29.45 0.90 12.41
N GLY A 131 -29.25 0.77 13.73
CA GLY A 131 -29.94 1.51 14.77
C GLY A 131 -31.09 0.73 15.43
N GLU A 132 -31.58 -0.34 14.81
CA GLU A 132 -32.62 -1.21 15.36
C GLU A 132 -32.08 -2.60 15.67
N ASN A 133 -31.29 -3.16 14.74
CA ASN A 133 -30.77 -4.52 14.79
C ASN A 133 -29.25 -4.52 14.85
N HIS A 134 -28.68 -5.57 15.45
CA HIS A 134 -27.26 -5.87 15.38
C HIS A 134 -27.04 -7.02 14.41
N TYR A 135 -25.97 -6.96 13.61
CA TYR A 135 -25.73 -7.93 12.54
C TYR A 135 -24.55 -8.86 12.85
N SER A 136 -24.63 -10.09 12.36
CA SER A 136 -23.54 -11.07 12.32
C SER A 136 -22.88 -11.14 10.94
N THR A 137 -23.45 -10.45 9.94
CA THR A 137 -23.00 -10.46 8.55
C THR A 137 -21.55 -10.01 8.42
N VAL A 138 -20.83 -10.67 7.52
CA VAL A 138 -19.47 -10.29 7.15
C VAL A 138 -19.43 -10.11 5.64
N MET A 139 -19.05 -8.92 5.20
CA MET A 139 -18.96 -8.56 3.79
C MET A 139 -17.50 -8.34 3.44
N LYS A 140 -17.07 -8.83 2.28
CA LYS A 140 -15.73 -8.55 1.74
C LYS A 140 -15.81 -7.80 0.43
N MET A 141 -14.86 -6.89 0.23
CA MET A 141 -14.65 -6.17 -1.01
C MET A 141 -13.36 -6.65 -1.68
N ASN A 142 -13.48 -7.09 -2.93
CA ASN A 142 -12.32 -7.44 -3.74
C ASN A 142 -11.61 -6.18 -4.27
N LYS A 143 -10.46 -6.36 -4.93
CA LYS A 143 -9.67 -5.26 -5.53
C LYS A 143 -10.38 -4.47 -6.63
N PHE A 144 -11.51 -4.97 -7.14
CA PHE A 144 -12.34 -4.32 -8.16
C PHE A 144 -13.48 -3.49 -7.55
N GLY A 145 -13.60 -3.47 -6.23
CA GLY A 145 -14.66 -2.74 -5.52
C GLY A 145 -15.97 -3.53 -5.42
N GLU A 146 -15.96 -4.83 -5.72
CA GLU A 146 -17.16 -5.66 -5.66
C GLU A 146 -17.32 -6.27 -4.26
N TRP A 147 -18.50 -6.08 -3.68
CA TRP A 147 -18.87 -6.60 -2.37
C TRP A 147 -19.51 -7.97 -2.46
N THR A 148 -19.09 -8.89 -1.60
CA THR A 148 -19.66 -10.24 -1.48
C THR A 148 -19.81 -10.62 -0.03
N GLU A 149 -20.92 -11.25 0.33
CA GLU A 149 -21.09 -11.84 1.65
C GLU A 149 -20.21 -13.09 1.79
N VAL A 150 -19.54 -13.22 2.94
CA VAL A 150 -18.81 -14.43 3.33
C VAL A 150 -19.48 -15.08 4.54
N ALA A 151 -18.92 -16.20 5.03
CA ALA A 151 -19.48 -16.88 6.19
C ALA A 151 -19.67 -15.89 7.36
N PRO A 152 -20.90 -15.74 7.88
CA PRO A 152 -21.19 -14.78 8.93
C PRO A 152 -20.57 -15.24 10.27
N MET A 153 -20.55 -14.35 11.25
CA MET A 153 -20.37 -14.77 12.64
C MET A 153 -21.53 -15.69 13.06
N ASP A 154 -21.33 -16.47 14.12
CA ASP A 154 -22.45 -17.20 14.75
C ASP A 154 -23.58 -16.21 15.06
N MET A 155 -24.83 -16.62 14.86
CA MET A 155 -26.00 -15.77 15.12
C MET A 155 -26.05 -15.32 16.59
N ASN A 156 -25.51 -16.09 17.52
CA ASN A 156 -25.39 -15.69 18.93
C ASN A 156 -24.27 -14.66 19.18
N GLN A 157 -23.57 -14.24 18.13
CA GLN A 157 -22.39 -13.38 18.16
C GLN A 157 -22.53 -12.14 17.25
N MET A 158 -23.77 -11.79 16.88
CA MET A 158 -24.10 -10.45 16.35
C MET A 158 -23.49 -9.39 17.25
N ARG A 159 -22.89 -8.34 16.66
CA ARG A 159 -22.19 -7.31 17.42
C ARG A 159 -22.03 -6.03 16.61
N SER A 160 -22.24 -4.90 17.26
CA SER A 160 -21.69 -3.58 16.88
C SER A 160 -20.56 -3.20 17.85
N ASP A 161 -19.86 -2.10 17.60
CA ASP A 161 -18.85 -1.52 18.51
C ASP A 161 -17.68 -2.47 18.81
N ALA A 162 -17.48 -3.48 17.96
CA ALA A 162 -16.47 -4.50 18.14
C ALA A 162 -15.12 -4.04 17.58
N ALA A 163 -14.04 -4.47 18.22
CA ALA A 163 -12.69 -4.29 17.69
C ALA A 163 -12.39 -5.40 16.69
N ALA A 164 -11.85 -5.05 15.51
CA ALA A 164 -11.43 -6.00 14.48
C ALA A 164 -9.94 -5.85 14.15
N ALA A 165 -9.24 -6.97 13.95
CA ALA A 165 -7.83 -6.99 13.57
C ALA A 165 -7.49 -8.23 12.75
N SER A 166 -6.49 -8.11 11.86
CA SER A 166 -5.94 -9.23 11.12
C SER A 166 -4.56 -9.60 11.66
N ALA A 167 -4.33 -10.90 11.87
CA ALA A 167 -3.05 -11.41 12.36
C ALA A 167 -2.84 -12.86 11.90
N GLY A 168 -1.64 -13.16 11.39
CA GLY A 168 -1.28 -14.53 10.97
C GLY A 168 -2.21 -15.12 9.90
N GLY A 169 -2.67 -14.29 8.95
CA GLY A 169 -3.58 -14.74 7.88
C GLY A 169 -5.02 -15.00 8.34
N LYS A 170 -5.40 -14.55 9.54
CA LYS A 170 -6.74 -14.71 10.11
C LYS A 170 -7.30 -13.36 10.52
N LEU A 171 -8.62 -13.30 10.61
CA LEU A 171 -9.37 -12.13 11.06
C LEU A 171 -9.96 -12.40 12.44
N TYR A 172 -9.77 -11.48 13.36
CA TYR A 172 -10.28 -11.53 14.72
C TYR A 172 -11.25 -10.39 14.95
N VAL A 173 -12.35 -10.68 15.63
CA VAL A 173 -13.29 -9.69 16.12
C VAL A 173 -13.50 -9.93 17.61
N SER A 174 -13.39 -8.89 18.43
CA SER A 174 -13.42 -8.99 19.88
C SER A 174 -14.36 -7.96 20.49
N GLY A 175 -15.11 -8.41 21.48
CA GLY A 175 -16.02 -7.56 22.22
C GLY A 175 -17.20 -7.09 21.39
N GLY A 176 -17.72 -5.91 21.74
CA GLY A 176 -18.84 -5.25 21.08
C GLY A 176 -20.11 -5.26 21.91
N PHE A 177 -21.22 -4.94 21.25
CA PHE A 177 -22.52 -4.78 21.87
C PHE A 177 -23.62 -5.37 20.99
N ASN A 178 -24.61 -6.01 21.60
CA ASN A 178 -25.78 -6.56 20.89
C ASN A 178 -27.09 -6.43 21.69
N GLY A 179 -27.21 -5.33 22.44
CA GLY A 179 -28.17 -5.17 23.53
C GLY A 179 -27.55 -5.53 24.89
N ASN A 180 -26.46 -6.30 24.90
CA ASN A 180 -25.61 -6.54 26.06
C ASN A 180 -24.13 -6.43 25.67
N GLU A 181 -23.26 -6.25 26.66
CA GLU A 181 -21.81 -6.34 26.46
C GLU A 181 -21.42 -7.74 25.95
N VAL A 182 -20.81 -7.79 24.76
CA VAL A 182 -20.23 -9.02 24.24
C VAL A 182 -18.84 -9.19 24.83
N ARG A 183 -18.59 -10.29 25.53
CA ARG A 183 -17.30 -10.58 26.20
C ARG A 183 -16.46 -11.64 25.49
N THR A 184 -16.85 -11.99 24.27
CA THR A 184 -16.22 -13.05 23.47
C THR A 184 -15.45 -12.46 22.29
N ALA A 185 -14.48 -13.23 21.82
CA ALA A 185 -13.81 -13.00 20.55
C ALA A 185 -14.11 -14.14 19.59
N SER A 186 -14.17 -13.81 18.30
CA SER A 186 -14.44 -14.74 17.21
C SER A 186 -13.35 -14.62 16.16
N ILE A 187 -13.09 -15.73 15.48
CA ILE A 187 -12.05 -15.82 14.47
C ILE A 187 -12.64 -16.29 13.15
N PHE A 188 -12.33 -15.56 12.09
CA PHE A 188 -12.58 -15.99 10.72
C PHE A 188 -11.28 -16.50 10.11
N VAL A 189 -11.31 -17.77 9.69
CA VAL A 189 -10.22 -18.41 8.95
C VAL A 189 -10.67 -18.46 7.49
N GLY A 190 -10.25 -17.46 6.71
CA GLY A 190 -10.46 -17.48 5.26
C GLY A 190 -9.69 -18.64 4.63
N ALA A 191 -10.19 -19.18 3.52
CA ALA A 191 -9.44 -20.14 2.73
C ALA A 191 -8.10 -19.49 2.31
N THR A 192 -7.00 -20.04 2.83
CA THR A 192 -5.67 -19.75 2.32
C THR A 192 -5.62 -20.37 0.91
N ARG A 193 -5.30 -19.55 -0.10
CA ARG A 193 -4.92 -20.08 -1.40
C ARG A 193 -3.58 -20.78 -1.30
#